data_AF-A0A0S8GKP1-F1
#
_entry.id   AF-A0A0S8GKP1-F1
#
_cell.length_a   1.000
_cell.length_b   1.000
_cell.length_c   1.000
_cell.angle_alpha   90.00
_cell.angle_beta   90.00
_cell.angle_gamma   90.00
#
_symmetry.space_group_name_H-M   'P 1'
#
loop_
_entity.id
_entity.type
_entity.pdbx_description
1 polymer ?
#
loop_
_entity_poly.entity_id
_entity_poly.type
_entity_poly.pdbx_seq_one_letter_code
_entity_poly.pdbx_strand_id
1 'polypeptide(L)'
;MEQKFKALRMISVILKVFAWIVAVLTIIGFLVMLVGGAALSQFSSRYGAPGIWGPLGGVAMAFYILIIGALWFLSLLAGADLILVILAIEENTRRGSQ
;
A
#
# COMPACT_ATOMS: atom_id res chain seq x y z
N MET A 1 13.16 25.61 16.50
CA MET A 1 13.34 24.20 16.09
C MET A 1 12.18 23.29 16.49
N GLU A 2 11.51 23.50 17.63
CA GLU A 2 10.38 22.67 18.08
C GLU A 2 9.21 22.56 17.09
N GLN A 3 8.93 23.62 16.33
CA GLN A 3 7.87 23.59 15.31
C GLN A 3 8.17 22.57 14.18
N LYS A 4 9.44 22.38 13.82
CA LYS A 4 9.84 21.38 12.82
C LYS A 4 9.59 19.96 13.33
N PHE A 5 9.91 19.68 14.59
CA PHE A 5 9.64 18.39 15.24
C PHE A 5 8.13 18.07 15.26
N LYS A 6 7.29 19.06 15.58
CA LYS A 6 5.83 18.91 15.50
C LYS A 6 5.35 18.65 14.07
N ALA A 7 5.90 19.34 13.08
CA ALA A 7 5.54 19.15 11.68
C ALA A 7 5.91 17.74 11.17
N LEU A 8 7.14 17.27 11.42
CA LEU A 8 7.57 15.92 11.02
C LEU A 8 6.74 14.82 11.71
N ARG A 9 6.37 15.01 12.98
CA ARG A 9 5.49 14.08 13.69
C ARG A 9 4.10 14.03 13.05
N MET A 10 3.56 15.17 12.64
CA MET A 10 2.29 15.24 11.91
C MET A 10 2.39 14.53 10.55
N ILE A 11 3.47 14.78 9.80
CA ILE A 11 3.71 14.14 8.49
C ILE A 11 3.77 12.61 8.64
N SER A 12 4.44 12.09 9.68
CA SER A 12 4.46 10.65 9.96
C SER A 12 3.05 10.09 10.14
N VAL A 13 2.19 10.75 10.95
CA VAL A 13 0.80 10.31 11.14
C VAL A 13 0.03 10.31 9.82
N ILE A 14 0.17 11.37 9.02
CA ILE A 14 -0.48 11.47 7.70
C ILE A 14 -0.03 10.33 6.77
N LEU A 15 1.27 10.04 6.72
CA LEU A 15 1.80 8.93 5.92
C LEU A 15 1.25 7.57 6.37
N LYS A 16 1.07 7.35 7.68
CA LYS A 16 0.42 6.13 8.19
C LYS A 16 -1.03 6.02 7.72
N VAL A 17 -1.78 7.12 7.76
CA VAL A 17 -3.16 7.15 7.25
C VAL A 17 -3.19 6.80 5.77
N PHE A 18 -2.30 7.39 4.96
CA PHE A 18 -2.19 7.04 3.55
C PHE A 18 -1.78 5.59 3.32
N ALA A 19 -0.86 5.03 4.12
CA ALA A 19 -0.50 3.62 4.05
C ALA A 19 -1.75 2.74 4.20
N TRP A 20 -2.55 2.97 5.24
CA TRP A 20 -3.77 2.21 5.46
C TRP A 20 -4.82 2.39 4.36
N ILE A 21 -4.96 3.59 3.80
CA ILE A 21 -5.82 3.82 2.62
C ILE A 21 -5.35 2.97 1.45
N VAL A 22 -4.04 2.98 1.15
CA VAL A 22 -3.46 2.17 0.07
C VAL A 22 -3.67 0.68 0.33
N ALA A 23 -3.54 0.21 1.56
CA ALA A 23 -3.79 -1.19 1.91
C ALA A 23 -5.25 -1.60 1.65
N VAL A 24 -6.22 -0.78 2.08
CA VAL A 24 -7.64 -1.03 1.85
C VAL A 24 -7.96 -1.05 0.35
N LEU A 25 -7.47 -0.06 -0.41
CA LEU A 25 -7.66 0.00 -1.85
C LEU A 25 -7.01 -1.19 -2.57
N THR A 26 -5.84 -1.64 -2.11
CA THR A 26 -5.16 -2.84 -2.64
C THR A 26 -6.02 -4.07 -2.45
N ILE A 27 -6.59 -4.26 -1.26
CA ILE A 27 -7.44 -5.41 -0.96
C ILE A 27 -8.71 -5.38 -1.81
N ILE A 28 -9.37 -4.22 -1.92
CA ILE A 28 -10.55 -4.06 -2.77
C ILE A 28 -10.21 -4.36 -4.23
N GLY A 29 -9.12 -3.78 -4.74
CA GLY A 29 -8.64 -4.01 -6.10
C GLY A 29 -8.35 -5.48 -6.36
N PHE A 30 -7.68 -6.17 -5.43
CA PHE A 30 -7.43 -7.60 -5.48
C PHE A 30 -8.72 -8.41 -5.61
N LEU A 31 -9.71 -8.17 -4.73
CA LEU A 31 -10.98 -8.89 -4.74
C LEU A 31 -11.77 -8.64 -6.03
N VAL A 32 -11.83 -7.39 -6.49
CA VAL A 32 -12.48 -7.02 -7.75
C VAL A 32 -11.82 -7.73 -8.92
N MET A 33 -10.47 -7.76 -8.97
CA MET A 33 -9.75 -8.41 -10.05
C MET A 33 -9.90 -9.93 -10.01
N LEU A 34 -9.91 -10.53 -8.81
CA LEU A 34 -10.02 -11.97 -8.63
C LEU A 34 -11.41 -12.47 -9.04
N VAL A 35 -12.47 -11.82 -8.53
CA VAL A 35 -13.86 -12.18 -8.83
C VAL A 35 -14.24 -11.75 -10.24
N GLY A 36 -13.91 -10.52 -10.62
CA GLY A 36 -14.20 -9.95 -11.93
C GLY A 36 -13.43 -10.66 -13.05
N GLY A 37 -12.17 -11.02 -12.83
CA GLY A 37 -11.38 -11.79 -13.79
C GLY A 37 -11.95 -13.18 -14.04
N ALA A 38 -12.38 -13.88 -12.98
CA ALA A 38 -13.05 -15.18 -13.11
C ALA A 38 -14.38 -15.05 -13.87
N ALA A 39 -15.26 -14.12 -13.48
CA ALA A 39 -16.57 -13.91 -14.11
C ALA A 39 -16.45 -13.44 -15.57
N LEU A 40 -15.55 -12.50 -15.86
CA LEU A 40 -15.32 -11.98 -17.21
C LEU A 40 -14.76 -13.05 -18.13
N SER A 41 -13.85 -13.91 -17.64
CA SER A 41 -13.29 -15.01 -18.44
C SER A 41 -14.33 -16.07 -18.84
N GLN A 42 -15.33 -16.32 -17.98
CA GLN A 42 -16.46 -17.19 -18.29
C GLN A 42 -17.41 -16.55 -19.31
N PHE A 43 -17.61 -15.23 -19.25
CA PHE A 43 -18.43 -14.51 -20.21
C PHE A 43 -17.76 -14.45 -21.59
N SER A 44 -16.48 -14.08 -21.65
CA SER A 44 -15.74 -13.96 -22.91
C SER A 44 -15.61 -15.30 -23.65
N SER A 45 -15.44 -16.41 -22.91
CA SER A 45 -15.38 -17.76 -23.51
C SER A 45 -16.70 -18.21 -24.13
N ARG A 46 -17.85 -17.71 -23.64
CA ARG A 46 -19.18 -17.99 -24.22
C ARG A 46 -19.50 -17.18 -25.47
N TYR A 47 -18.97 -15.96 -25.58
CA TYR A 47 -19.27 -15.03 -26.69
C TYR A 47 -18.17 -14.97 -27.76
N GLY A 48 -17.18 -15.87 -27.72
CA GLY A 48 -16.14 -15.98 -28.74
C GLY A 48 -15.17 -14.79 -28.81
N ALA A 49 -15.19 -13.90 -27.81
CA ALA A 49 -14.23 -12.83 -27.70
C ALA A 49 -12.90 -13.40 -27.17
N PRO A 50 -11.78 -13.25 -27.90
CA PRO A 50 -10.48 -13.71 -27.41
C PRO A 50 -10.12 -12.89 -26.16
N GLY A 51 -10.29 -13.48 -24.98
CA GLY A 51 -9.81 -12.89 -23.74
C GLY A 51 -8.30 -12.79 -23.81
N ILE A 52 -7.76 -11.55 -23.76
CA ILE A 52 -6.34 -11.23 -24.00
C ILE A 52 -5.39 -12.06 -23.10
N TRP A 53 -5.85 -12.55 -21.94
CA TRP A 53 -5.01 -13.28 -20.97
C TRP A 53 -5.64 -14.55 -20.36
N GLY A 54 -6.83 -14.96 -20.79
CA GLY A 54 -7.55 -16.11 -20.22
C GLY A 54 -7.80 -16.03 -18.70
N PRO A 55 -8.37 -17.09 -18.09
CA PRO A 55 -8.66 -17.14 -16.65
C PRO A 55 -7.39 -17.06 -15.78
N LEU A 56 -6.31 -17.71 -16.22
CA LEU A 56 -5.02 -17.74 -15.51
C LEU A 56 -4.38 -16.36 -15.39
N GLY A 57 -4.48 -15.52 -16.42
CA GLY A 57 -3.92 -14.17 -16.38
C GLY A 57 -4.67 -13.20 -15.46
N GLY A 58 -5.99 -13.36 -15.32
CA GLY A 58 -6.78 -12.57 -14.36
C GLY A 58 -6.37 -12.87 -12.91
N VAL A 59 -6.20 -14.15 -12.58
CA VAL A 59 -5.72 -14.57 -11.25
C VAL A 59 -4.29 -14.10 -11.01
N ALA A 60 -3.39 -14.31 -11.97
CA ALA A 60 -1.99 -13.85 -11.85
C ALA A 60 -1.90 -12.33 -11.64
N MET A 61 -2.69 -11.55 -12.37
CA MET A 61 -2.72 -10.09 -12.22
C MET A 61 -3.28 -9.65 -10.87
N ALA A 62 -4.29 -10.34 -10.34
CA ALA A 62 -4.81 -10.07 -9.00
C ALA A 62 -3.70 -10.24 -7.94
N PHE A 63 -2.98 -11.36 -7.96
CA PHE A 63 -1.86 -11.58 -7.04
C PHE A 63 -0.71 -10.60 -7.25
N TYR A 64 -0.42 -10.22 -8.49
CA TYR A 64 0.57 -9.18 -8.78
C TYR A 64 0.20 -7.85 -8.10
N ILE A 65 -1.06 -7.41 -8.24
CA ILE A 65 -1.56 -6.20 -7.59
C ILE A 65 -1.46 -6.31 -6.07
N LEU A 66 -1.83 -7.46 -5.49
CA LEU A 66 -1.76 -7.69 -4.06
C LEU A 66 -0.32 -7.59 -3.53
N ILE A 67 0.65 -8.20 -4.22
CA ILE A 67 2.06 -8.17 -3.83
C ILE A 67 2.61 -6.75 -3.94
N ILE A 68 2.41 -6.08 -5.07
CA ILE A 68 2.90 -4.72 -5.27
C ILE A 68 2.25 -3.78 -4.25
N GLY A 69 0.93 -3.84 -4.06
CA GLY A 69 0.24 -3.00 -3.09
C GLY A 69 0.67 -3.27 -1.64
N ALA A 70 0.97 -4.52 -1.28
CA ALA A 70 1.54 -4.85 0.02
C ALA A 70 2.94 -4.24 0.21
N LEU A 71 3.81 -4.30 -0.80
CA LEU A 71 5.12 -3.65 -0.77
C LEU A 71 5.01 -2.12 -0.64
N TRP A 72 4.05 -1.50 -1.35
CA TRP A 72 3.75 -0.08 -1.22
C TRP A 72 3.26 0.30 0.17
N PHE A 73 2.32 -0.49 0.73
CA PHE A 73 1.84 -0.32 2.11
C PHE A 73 3.00 -0.37 3.12
N LEU A 74 3.82 -1.42 3.04
CA LEU A 74 4.97 -1.61 3.92
C LEU A 74 5.96 -0.46 3.78
N SER A 75 6.23 0.00 2.57
CA SER A 75 7.16 1.10 2.32
C SER A 75 6.68 2.42 2.93
N LEU A 76 5.38 2.73 2.79
CA LEU A 76 4.78 3.93 3.37
C LEU A 76 4.76 3.87 4.90
N LEU A 77 4.36 2.73 5.46
CA LEU A 77 4.29 2.53 6.90
C LEU A 77 5.68 2.58 7.54
N ALA A 78 6.65 1.86 6.97
CA ALA A 78 8.03 1.86 7.44
C ALA A 78 8.67 3.25 7.29
N GLY A 79 8.40 3.97 6.20
CA GLY A 79 8.86 5.34 6.01
C GLY A 79 8.29 6.29 7.06
N ALA A 80 7.01 6.14 7.42
CA ALA A 80 6.40 6.91 8.49
C ALA A 80 7.03 6.63 9.86
N ASP A 81 7.32 5.35 10.16
CA ASP A 81 7.97 4.95 11.40
C ASP A 81 9.43 5.40 11.47
N LEU A 82 10.16 5.37 10.35
CA LEU A 82 11.53 5.87 10.28
C LEU A 82 11.63 7.34 10.68
N ILE A 83 10.66 8.17 10.26
CA ILE A 83 10.58 9.58 10.68
C ILE A 83 10.49 9.69 12.21
N LEU A 84 9.64 8.86 12.85
CA LEU A 84 9.49 8.87 14.31
C LEU A 84 10.75 8.39 15.02
N VAL A 85 11.42 7.37 14.47
CA VAL A 85 12.70 6.87 15.02
C VAL A 85 13.78 7.96 14.98
N ILE A 86 13.92 8.67 13.85
CA ILE A 86 14.90 9.76 13.73
C ILE A 86 14.59 10.88 14.73
N LEU A 87 13.31 11.29 14.84
CA LEU A 87 12.90 12.30 15.82
C LEU A 87 13.21 11.86 17.26
N ALA A 88 12.98 10.59 17.58
CA ALA A 88 13.27 10.05 18.91
C ALA A 88 14.77 10.04 19.23
N ILE A 89 15.63 9.73 18.25
CA ILE A 89 17.09 9.81 18.40
C ILE A 89 17.51 11.26 18.68
N GLU A 90 17.00 12.23 17.92
CA GLU A 90 17.32 13.65 18.11
C GLU A 90 16.82 14.21 19.45
N GLU A 91 15.65 13.77 19.92
CA GLU A 91 15.11 14.14 21.24
C GLU A 91 15.99 13.58 22.37
N ASN A 92 16.45 12.32 22.26
CA ASN A 92 17.30 11.69 23.27
C ASN A 92 18.70 12.32 23.35
N THR A 93 19.34 12.58 22.20
CA THR A 93 20.67 13.21 22.16
C THR A 93 20.67 14.60 22.83
N ARG A 94 19.59 15.37 22.66
CA ARG A 94 19.47 16.71 23.26
C ARG A 94 19.28 16.67 24.77
N ARG A 95 18.55 15.68 25.27
CA ARG A 95 18.36 15.46 26.72
C ARG A 95 19.65 15.03 27.40
N GLY A 96 20.53 14.30 26.70
CA GLY A 96 21.83 13.89 27.24
C GLY A 96 22.91 14.97 27.20
N SER A 97 22.71 16.04 26.41
CA SER A 97 23.64 17.18 26.30
C SER A 97 23.28 18.39 27.19
N GLN A 98 22.17 18.32 27.92
CA GLN A 98 21.75 19.30 28.92
C GLN A 98 22.03 18.75 30.32
#